data_AF-A0A839PKB2-F1
#
_entry.id   AF-A0A839PKB2-F1
#
_cell.length_a   1.000
_cell.length_b   1.000
_cell.length_c   1.000
_cell.angle_alpha   90.00
_cell.angle_beta   90.00
_cell.angle_gamma   90.00
#
_symmetry.space_group_name_H-M   'P 1'
#
loop_
_entity.id
_entity.type
_entity.pdbx_description
1 polymer ?
#
loop_
_entity_poly.entity_id
_entity_poly.type
_entity_poly.pdbx_seq_one_letter_code
_entity_poly.pdbx_strand_id
1 'polypeptide(L)'
;MPLIDDGRPWSRASWPVLKGSTLMGLILGFLAGALSHLSGNTISVNGMELSGWFGVWSLTAALGIGGFLFGLVWALVLRALGEAAKR
;
A
#
# COMPACT_ATOMS: atom_id res chain seq x y z
N MET A 1 23.99 26.93 19.20
CA MET A 1 23.14 25.74 19.43
C MET A 1 23.38 24.79 18.27
N PRO A 2 23.79 23.53 18.47
CA PRO A 2 23.86 22.61 17.36
C PRO A 2 22.44 22.37 16.85
N LEU A 3 22.12 22.83 15.63
CA LEU A 3 20.91 22.38 14.93
C LEU A 3 21.08 20.88 14.71
N ILE A 4 20.37 20.07 15.47
CA ILE A 4 20.19 18.67 15.11
C ILE A 4 19.48 18.69 13.75
N ASP A 5 20.03 17.98 12.76
CA ASP A 5 19.45 17.81 11.43
C ASP A 5 18.22 16.88 11.55
N ASP A 6 17.17 17.41 12.20
CA ASP A 6 15.98 16.69 12.69
C ASP A 6 15.07 16.17 11.57
N GLY A 7 15.33 16.55 10.31
CA GLY A 7 14.57 16.06 9.15
C GLY A 7 14.97 14.67 8.64
N ARG A 8 16.17 14.18 9.00
CA ARG A 8 16.67 12.87 8.57
C ARG A 8 15.84 11.67 9.04
N PRO A 9 15.37 11.59 10.31
CA PRO A 9 14.52 10.48 10.74
C PRO A 9 13.20 10.40 9.96
N TRP A 10 12.57 11.54 9.67
CA TRP A 10 11.31 11.60 8.92
C TRP A 10 11.46 11.17 7.46
N SER A 11 12.54 11.61 6.79
CA SER A 11 12.84 11.15 5.43
C SER A 11 13.16 9.65 5.39
N ARG A 12 13.80 9.09 6.43
CA ARG A 12 14.07 7.64 6.52
C ARG A 12 12.82 6.82 6.78
N ALA A 13 11.83 7.36 7.51
CA ALA A 13 10.56 6.71 7.80
C ALA A 13 9.63 6.59 6.57
N SER A 14 9.84 7.40 5.52
CA SER A 14 9.05 7.31 4.28
C SER A 14 9.16 5.95 3.57
N TRP A 15 10.36 5.36 3.57
CA TRP A 15 10.65 4.09 2.91
C TRP A 15 9.97 2.86 3.53
N PRO A 16 10.04 2.64 4.87
CA PRO A 16 9.30 1.54 5.50
C PRO A 16 7.79 1.72 5.38
N VAL A 17 7.26 2.95 5.36
CA VAL A 17 5.81 3.18 5.19
C VAL A 17 5.32 2.81 3.80
N LEU A 18 6.09 3.16 2.76
CA LEU A 18 5.82 2.73 1.38
C LEU A 18 5.80 1.19 1.27
N LYS A 19 6.86 0.55 1.77
CA LYS A 19 7.00 -0.91 1.73
C LYS A 19 5.89 -1.60 2.52
N GLY A 20 5.61 -1.13 3.74
CA GLY A 20 4.58 -1.68 4.61
C GLY A 20 3.20 -1.59 3.97
N SER A 21 2.84 -0.42 3.43
CA SER A 21 1.52 -0.23 2.78
C SER A 21 1.37 -1.08 1.53
N THR A 22 2.42 -1.19 0.71
CA THR A 22 2.40 -2.03 -0.51
C THR A 22 2.27 -3.51 -0.15
N LEU A 23 3.05 -3.99 0.82
CA LEU A 23 3.02 -5.38 1.26
C LEU A 23 1.67 -5.73 1.89
N MET A 24 1.13 -4.84 2.73
CA MET A 24 -0.18 -5.04 3.34
C MET A 24 -1.29 -5.07 2.29
N GLY A 25 -1.23 -4.20 1.28
CA GLY A 25 -2.15 -4.22 0.14
C GLY A 25 -2.10 -5.54 -0.63
N LEU A 26 -0.90 -6.04 -0.94
CA LEU A 26 -0.73 -7.34 -1.60
C LEU A 26 -1.28 -8.50 -0.75
N ILE A 27 -0.96 -8.53 0.54
CA ILE A 27 -1.42 -9.59 1.45
C ILE A 27 -2.95 -9.57 1.56
N LEU A 28 -3.55 -8.40 1.73
CA LEU A 28 -5.00 -8.25 1.83
C LEU A 28 -5.70 -8.68 0.54
N GLY A 29 -5.20 -8.25 -0.62
CA GLY A 29 -5.79 -8.63 -1.90
C GLY A 29 -5.66 -10.12 -2.21
N PHE A 30 -4.54 -10.74 -1.84
CA PHE A 30 -4.35 -12.17 -1.99
C PHE A 30 -5.26 -12.97 -1.05
N LEU A 31 -5.30 -12.62 0.24
CA LEU A 31 -6.14 -13.31 1.22
C LEU A 31 -7.62 -13.18 0.88
N ALA A 32 -8.10 -11.97 0.61
CA ALA A 32 -9.49 -11.74 0.25
C ALA A 32 -9.87 -12.48 -1.04
N GLY A 33 -8.98 -12.46 -2.04
CA GLY A 33 -9.20 -13.17 -3.30
C GLY A 33 -9.22 -14.69 -3.11
N ALA A 34 -8.24 -15.24 -2.40
CA ALA A 34 -8.13 -16.67 -2.13
C ALA A 34 -9.34 -17.17 -1.32
N LEU A 35 -9.76 -16.43 -0.29
CA LEU A 35 -10.95 -16.75 0.51
C LEU A 35 -12.22 -16.74 -0.36
N SER A 36 -12.39 -15.73 -1.23
CA SER A 36 -13.51 -15.70 -2.18
C SER A 36 -13.49 -16.92 -3.11
N HIS A 37 -12.32 -17.26 -3.66
CA HIS A 37 -12.19 -18.39 -4.57
C HIS A 37 -12.47 -19.74 -3.88
N LEU A 38 -11.92 -19.96 -2.69
CA LEU A 38 -12.12 -21.18 -1.89
C LEU A 38 -13.57 -21.32 -1.40
N SER A 39 -14.26 -20.21 -1.15
CA SER A 39 -15.68 -20.19 -0.80
C SER A 39 -16.61 -20.46 -1.99
N GLY A 40 -16.08 -20.56 -3.22
CA GLY A 40 -16.86 -20.66 -4.45
C GLY A 40 -17.56 -19.37 -4.85
N ASN A 41 -17.16 -18.23 -4.28
CA ASN A 41 -17.77 -16.93 -4.52
C ASN A 41 -17.03 -16.19 -5.65
N THR A 42 -17.77 -15.56 -6.56
CA THR A 42 -17.20 -14.78 -7.66
C THR A 42 -16.96 -13.33 -7.23
N ILE A 43 -15.84 -12.76 -7.66
CA ILE A 43 -15.52 -11.35 -7.42
C ILE A 43 -16.15 -10.56 -8.56
N SER A 44 -17.16 -9.73 -8.30
CA SER A 44 -17.78 -8.87 -9.31
C SER A 44 -17.21 -7.46 -9.25
N VAL A 45 -16.68 -6.97 -10.37
CA VAL A 45 -16.18 -5.59 -10.52
C VAL A 45 -16.87 -4.94 -11.71
N ASN A 46 -17.68 -3.90 -11.46
CA ASN A 46 -18.47 -3.22 -12.49
C ASN A 46 -19.33 -4.17 -13.36
N GLY A 47 -19.86 -5.24 -12.75
CA GLY A 47 -20.67 -6.24 -13.46
C GLY A 47 -19.85 -7.29 -14.24
N MET A 48 -18.52 -7.22 -14.24
CA MET A 48 -17.66 -8.29 -14.77
C MET A 48 -17.32 -9.28 -13.67
N GLU A 49 -17.54 -10.56 -13.95
CA GLU A 49 -17.21 -11.65 -13.03
C GLU A 49 -15.74 -12.06 -13.20
N LEU A 50 -14.95 -11.78 -12.18
CA LEU A 50 -13.59 -12.27 -12.02
C LEU A 50 -13.65 -13.61 -11.28
N SER A 51 -13.47 -14.67 -12.06
CA SER A 51 -13.55 -16.06 -11.61
C SER A 51 -12.16 -16.69 -11.48
N GLY A 52 -12.05 -17.66 -10.58
CA GLY A 52 -10.86 -18.47 -10.41
C GLY A 52 -9.64 -17.72 -9.87
N TRP A 53 -8.47 -18.32 -10.07
CA TRP A 53 -7.18 -17.73 -9.70
C TRP A 53 -6.89 -16.41 -10.41
N PHE A 54 -7.45 -16.19 -11.60
CA PHE A 54 -7.31 -14.91 -12.29
C PHE A 54 -7.91 -13.77 -11.45
N GLY A 55 -9.11 -13.95 -10.88
CA GLY A 55 -9.72 -12.96 -10.00
C GLY A 55 -8.90 -12.69 -8.74
N VAL A 56 -8.28 -13.72 -8.15
CA VAL A 56 -7.38 -13.58 -7.00
C VAL A 56 -6.21 -12.66 -7.33
N TRP A 57 -5.52 -12.92 -8.45
CA TRP A 57 -4.37 -12.13 -8.86
C TRP A 57 -4.74 -10.72 -9.27
N SER A 58 -5.88 -10.53 -9.96
CA SER A 58 -6.39 -9.19 -10.28
C SER A 58 -6.68 -8.38 -9.02
N LEU A 59 -7.33 -8.98 -8.02
CA LEU A 59 -7.62 -8.32 -6.75
C LEU A 59 -6.33 -8.00 -5.97
N THR A 60 -5.39 -8.94 -5.95
CA THR A 60 -4.05 -8.77 -5.35
C THR A 60 -3.31 -7.60 -5.98
N ALA A 61 -3.29 -7.53 -7.31
CA ALA A 61 -2.63 -6.43 -8.03
C ALA A 61 -3.32 -5.08 -7.76
N ALA A 62 -4.66 -5.04 -7.79
CA ALA A 62 -5.41 -3.81 -7.54
C ALA A 62 -5.17 -3.27 -6.12
N LEU A 63 -5.24 -4.12 -5.10
CA LEU A 63 -4.96 -3.73 -3.71
C LEU A 63 -3.47 -3.47 -3.46
N GLY A 64 -2.56 -4.16 -4.14
CA GLY A 64 -1.13 -3.85 -4.12
C GLY A 64 -0.82 -2.46 -4.67
N ILE A 65 -1.42 -2.09 -5.80
CA ILE A 65 -1.29 -0.75 -6.39
C ILE A 65 -1.93 0.30 -5.46
N GLY A 66 -3.11 0.02 -4.91
CA GLY A 66 -3.76 0.90 -3.94
C GLY A 66 -2.91 1.14 -2.69
N GLY A 67 -2.33 0.07 -2.12
CA GLY A 67 -1.40 0.14 -0.99
C GLY A 67 -0.12 0.90 -1.32
N PHE A 68 0.41 0.73 -2.54
CA PHE A 68 1.57 1.50 -3.01
C PHE A 68 1.27 2.99 -3.14
N LEU A 69 0.14 3.36 -3.76
CA LEU A 69 -0.29 4.76 -3.91
C LEU A 69 -0.52 5.42 -2.54
N PHE A 70 -1.19 4.71 -1.63
CA PHE A 70 -1.37 5.17 -0.25
C PHE A 70 -0.03 5.36 0.46
N GLY A 71 0.89 4.40 0.31
CA GLY A 71 2.25 4.49 0.82
C GLY A 71 3.04 5.67 0.23
N LEU A 72 2.84 6.00 -1.05
CA LEU A 72 3.48 7.14 -1.71
C LEU A 72 3.00 8.47 -1.12
N VAL A 73 1.68 8.63 -0.93
CA VAL A 73 1.13 9.84 -0.31
C VAL A 73 1.74 10.06 1.07
N TRP A 74 1.77 9.02 1.90
CA TRP A 74 2.38 9.11 3.23
C TRP A 74 3.89 9.33 3.19
N ALA A 75 4.59 8.69 2.26
CA ALA A 75 6.02 8.92 2.06
C ALA A 75 6.32 10.39 1.73
N LEU A 76 5.49 11.02 0.88
CA LEU A 76 5.59 12.45 0.56
C LEU A 76 5.27 13.32 1.76
N VAL A 77 4.23 13.00 2.53
CA VAL A 77 3.87 13.74 3.77
C VAL A 77 5.00 13.71 4.78
N LEU A 78 5.59 12.54 5.05
CA LEU A 78 6.71 12.40 5.98
C LEU A 78 7.95 13.15 5.49
N ARG A 79 8.18 13.15 4.17
CA ARG A 79 9.28 13.90 3.56
C ARG A 79 9.07 15.42 3.69
N ALA A 80 7.85 15.90 3.46
CA ALA A 80 7.48 17.30 3.64
C ALA A 80 7.61 17.75 5.12
N LEU A 81 7.19 16.91 6.07
CA LEU A 81 7.40 17.16 7.50
C LEU A 81 8.90 17.23 7.84
N GLY A 82 9.72 16.35 7.26
CA GLY A 82 11.17 16.39 7.42
C GLY A 82 11.82 17.64 6.84
N GLU A 83 11.28 18.23 5.77
CA GLU A 83 11.74 19.51 5.24
C GLU A 83 11.27 20.71 6.08
N ALA A 84 10.04 20.67 6.59
CA ALA A 84 9.52 21.70 7.50
C ALA A 84 10.29 21.73 8.84
N ALA A 85 10.70 20.56 9.35
CA ALA A 85 11.45 20.43 10.59
C ALA A 85 12.93 20.88 10.49
N LYS A 86 13.46 21.07 9.28
CA LYS A 86 14.80 21.63 9.06
C LYS A 86 14.86 23.15 9.14
N ARG A 87 13.70 23.81 9.25
CA ARG A 87 13.56 25.27 9.29
C ARG A 87 13.44 25.76 10.73
#